data_AF-A0A662WSP2-F1
#
_entry.id   AF-A0A662WSP2-F1
#
_cell.length_a   1.000
_cell.length_b   1.000
_cell.length_c   1.000
_cell.angle_alpha   90.00
_cell.angle_beta   90.00
_cell.angle_gamma   90.00
#
_symmetry.space_group_name_H-M   'P 1'
#
loop_
_entity.id
_entity.type
_entity.pdbx_description
1 polymer ?
#
loop_
_entity_poly.entity_id
_entity_poly.type
_entity_poly.pdbx_seq_one_letter_code
_entity_poly.pdbx_strand_id
1 'polypeptide(L)'
;MIHSVLMPEVSPQATWLGQDPTLPSIILNSHYDVVPALREHWTHDPFDPKVLENGLIYGRGTQDMKSVGIQYVEAIYRLKTAGFVPSRNIHLLFVPDEEIGGVDGMEAFLASEQFKTIQPVAFAFDEGLANPNDAFTVFYGERQEALLNADSGCKHGDMKKRNLGDVTTVNLNMLESGVSRDGGETHALNVIPTKADTAVRLYLPSVFLLPQAMLDEWCSSEGLSWEFVSWWKNPLHEHYTTSVDDDNVWWKLFKQGCEEIGVPVETEVFPAATDSRFLRQLGIPALGFSPMNKTEILLHEHNECLHQDTFLQGIDVYETLFRHMFAREEEN
;
A
#
# COMPACT_ATOMS: atom_id res chain seq x y z
N MET A 1 22.88 -19.00 21.38
CA MET A 1 22.31 -19.90 20.35
C MET A 1 21.27 -19.06 19.61
N ILE A 2 21.60 -18.53 18.45
CA ILE A 2 20.66 -17.70 17.69
C ILE A 2 19.64 -18.67 17.09
N HIS A 3 18.38 -18.58 17.52
CA HIS A 3 17.31 -19.21 16.76
C HIS A 3 17.14 -18.39 15.49
N SER A 4 17.51 -18.98 14.36
CA SER A 4 16.99 -18.55 13.07
C SER A 4 15.48 -18.69 13.13
N VAL A 5 14.78 -17.58 13.30
CA VAL A 5 13.37 -17.51 12.95
C VAL A 5 13.31 -17.88 11.48
N LEU A 6 12.65 -18.98 11.14
CA LEU A 6 12.36 -19.31 9.76
C LEU A 6 11.51 -18.17 9.22
N MET A 7 12.04 -17.41 8.25
CA MET A 7 11.21 -16.49 7.46
C MET A 7 10.01 -17.30 6.94
N PRO A 8 8.77 -16.87 7.18
CA PRO A 8 7.61 -17.61 6.70
C PRO A 8 7.64 -17.65 5.17
N GLU A 9 7.65 -18.84 4.57
CA GLU A 9 7.54 -18.97 3.11
C GLU A 9 6.21 -18.39 2.64
N VAL A 10 6.27 -17.24 1.96
CA VAL A 10 5.11 -16.63 1.33
C VAL A 10 4.58 -17.58 0.25
N SER A 11 3.31 -17.94 0.36
CA SER A 11 2.63 -18.85 -0.57
C SER A 11 1.13 -18.54 -0.57
N PRO A 12 0.41 -18.78 -1.67
CA PRO A 12 -1.04 -18.53 -1.71
C PRO A 12 -1.77 -19.38 -0.68
N GLN A 13 -2.37 -18.74 0.33
CA GLN A 13 -3.05 -19.45 1.41
C GLN A 13 -4.35 -20.10 0.94
N ALA A 14 -4.96 -19.58 -0.13
CA ALA A 14 -6.10 -20.20 -0.80
C ALA A 14 -6.10 -19.95 -2.31
N THR A 15 -6.61 -20.93 -3.06
CA THR A 15 -6.94 -20.78 -4.49
C THR A 15 -8.41 -21.14 -4.71
N TRP A 16 -9.14 -20.25 -5.38
CA TRP A 16 -10.45 -20.56 -5.96
C TRP A 16 -10.25 -20.96 -7.41
N LEU A 17 -10.46 -22.25 -7.70
CA LEU A 17 -10.39 -22.76 -9.07
C LEU A 17 -11.53 -22.16 -9.93
N GLY A 18 -11.15 -21.68 -11.12
CA GLY A 18 -12.08 -21.20 -12.13
C GLY A 18 -12.62 -22.30 -13.04
N GLN A 19 -13.48 -21.90 -13.98
CA GLN A 19 -14.02 -22.77 -15.03
C GLN A 19 -12.93 -23.21 -16.00
N ASP A 20 -12.04 -22.30 -16.39
CA ASP A 20 -10.83 -22.56 -17.16
C ASP A 20 -9.58 -22.18 -16.33
N PRO A 21 -8.90 -23.17 -15.72
CA PRO A 21 -7.69 -22.93 -14.95
C PRO A 21 -6.45 -22.63 -15.82
N THR A 22 -6.58 -22.58 -17.16
CA THR A 22 -5.50 -22.20 -18.08
C THR A 22 -5.48 -20.70 -18.41
N LEU A 23 -6.57 -19.99 -18.11
CA LEU A 23 -6.62 -18.53 -18.21
C LEU A 23 -5.70 -17.88 -17.16
N PRO A 24 -5.01 -16.76 -17.49
CA PRO A 24 -4.21 -16.01 -16.53
C PRO A 24 -5.00 -15.65 -15.27
N SER A 25 -4.41 -15.87 -14.11
CA SER A 25 -5.08 -15.81 -12.81
C SER A 25 -5.29 -14.38 -12.30
N ILE A 26 -6.10 -14.21 -11.25
CA ILE A 26 -6.22 -12.95 -10.51
C ILE A 26 -5.65 -13.14 -9.10
N ILE A 27 -4.86 -12.17 -8.64
CA ILE A 27 -4.38 -12.08 -7.26
C ILE A 27 -5.30 -11.15 -6.45
N LEU A 28 -5.65 -11.58 -5.24
CA LEU A 28 -6.15 -10.71 -4.17
C LEU A 28 -5.06 -10.63 -3.11
N ASN A 29 -4.29 -9.54 -3.12
CA ASN A 29 -3.22 -9.31 -2.15
C ASN A 29 -3.77 -8.62 -0.90
N SER A 30 -3.28 -9.06 0.26
CA SER A 30 -3.46 -8.40 1.54
C SER A 30 -2.22 -8.65 2.38
N HIS A 31 -1.77 -7.70 3.21
CA HIS A 31 -0.76 -7.98 4.23
C HIS A 31 -1.42 -8.29 5.60
N TYR A 32 -0.70 -8.92 6.53
CA TYR A 32 -1.22 -9.33 7.85
C TYR A 32 -0.40 -8.88 9.06
N ASP A 33 0.85 -8.48 8.83
CA ASP A 33 1.63 -7.67 9.74
C ASP A 33 1.02 -6.27 9.87
N VAL A 34 1.49 -5.50 10.84
CA VAL A 34 0.98 -4.17 11.19
C VAL A 34 2.08 -3.34 11.84
N VAL A 35 2.08 -2.02 11.67
CA VAL A 35 3.00 -1.12 12.36
C VAL A 35 2.86 -1.23 13.89
N PRO A 36 3.94 -0.94 14.65
CA PRO A 36 3.89 -0.86 16.10
C PRO A 36 2.78 0.04 16.65
N ALA A 37 2.34 -0.25 17.88
CA ALA A 37 1.33 0.53 18.59
C ALA A 37 1.76 0.75 20.06
N LEU A 38 1.97 2.02 20.42
CA LEU A 38 2.30 2.47 21.78
C LEU A 38 1.03 2.50 22.63
N ARG A 39 0.81 1.47 23.46
CA ARG A 39 -0.42 1.26 24.24
C ARG A 39 -0.84 2.47 25.07
N GLU A 40 0.11 3.25 25.56
CA GLU A 40 -0.09 4.46 26.36
C GLU A 40 -0.81 5.60 25.61
N HIS A 41 -0.87 5.55 24.28
CA HIS A 41 -1.57 6.54 23.45
C HIS A 41 -2.91 6.01 22.89
N TRP A 42 -3.30 4.79 23.26
CA TRP A 42 -4.53 4.16 22.80
C TRP A 42 -5.58 4.11 23.92
N THR A 43 -6.84 4.39 23.56
CA THR A 43 -7.98 4.39 24.49
C THR A 43 -8.37 2.96 24.92
N HIS A 44 -8.16 1.97 24.05
CA HIS A 44 -8.26 0.54 24.32
C HIS A 44 -7.01 -0.18 23.78
N ASP A 45 -6.67 -1.37 24.29
CA ASP A 45 -5.47 -2.09 23.82
C ASP A 45 -5.57 -2.35 22.30
N PRO A 46 -4.59 -1.90 21.49
CA PRO A 46 -4.60 -2.04 20.03
C PRO A 46 -4.77 -3.48 19.53
N PHE A 47 -4.46 -4.47 20.36
CA PHE A 47 -4.50 -5.90 20.03
C PHE A 47 -5.59 -6.68 20.80
N ASP A 48 -6.52 -5.99 21.47
CA ASP A 48 -7.75 -6.53 22.05
C ASP A 48 -8.97 -5.89 21.36
N PRO A 49 -9.22 -6.23 20.07
CA PRO A 49 -10.12 -5.49 19.21
C PRO A 49 -11.57 -5.55 19.69
N LYS A 50 -12.25 -4.41 19.62
CA LYS A 50 -13.61 -4.23 20.18
C LYS A 50 -14.52 -3.54 19.18
N VAL A 51 -15.77 -4.02 19.11
CA VAL A 51 -16.86 -3.23 18.54
C VAL A 51 -17.42 -2.37 19.67
N LEU A 52 -17.29 -1.06 19.54
CA LEU A 52 -17.77 -0.08 20.51
C LEU A 52 -19.29 0.14 20.36
N GLU A 53 -19.94 0.71 21.37
CA GLU A 53 -21.40 0.96 21.36
C GLU A 53 -21.87 1.86 20.20
N ASN A 54 -20.97 2.66 19.63
CA ASN A 54 -21.21 3.52 18.47
C ASN A 54 -20.88 2.84 17.12
N GLY A 55 -20.67 1.53 17.09
CA GLY A 55 -20.42 0.75 15.87
C GLY A 55 -18.98 0.79 15.35
N LEU A 56 -18.04 1.47 16.02
CA LEU A 56 -16.63 1.45 15.61
C LEU A 56 -15.98 0.11 15.99
N ILE A 57 -15.43 -0.59 14.99
CA ILE A 57 -14.48 -1.68 15.17
C ILE A 57 -13.11 -1.04 15.42
N TYR A 58 -12.61 -1.16 16.63
CA TYR A 58 -11.41 -0.49 17.12
C TYR A 58 -10.26 -1.49 17.26
N GLY A 59 -9.07 -1.16 16.74
CA GLY A 59 -7.86 -1.98 16.84
C GLY A 59 -6.83 -1.68 15.73
N ARG A 60 -5.57 -2.06 15.96
CA ARG A 60 -4.50 -1.89 14.96
C ARG A 60 -4.71 -2.85 13.78
N GLY A 61 -4.72 -2.28 12.57
CA GLY A 61 -5.00 -2.95 11.31
C GLY A 61 -6.48 -3.17 11.01
N THR A 62 -7.35 -2.31 11.55
CA THR A 62 -8.79 -2.27 11.20
C THR A 62 -9.07 -1.46 9.94
N GLN A 63 -8.21 -0.48 9.60
CA GLN A 63 -8.10 0.08 8.26
C GLN A 63 -6.99 -0.62 7.47
N ASP A 64 -5.91 -1.04 8.14
CA ASP A 64 -4.64 -1.32 7.47
C ASP A 64 -4.02 -2.72 7.74
N MET A 65 -4.29 -3.73 6.92
CA MET A 65 -5.41 -3.82 5.98
C MET A 65 -6.31 -5.03 6.26
N LYS A 66 -6.29 -5.57 7.49
CA LYS A 66 -6.93 -6.86 7.81
C LYS A 66 -8.43 -6.87 7.55
N SER A 67 -9.10 -5.72 7.61
CA SER A 67 -10.49 -5.56 7.19
C SER A 67 -10.68 -5.91 5.71
N VAL A 68 -9.87 -5.35 4.81
CA VAL A 68 -9.85 -5.66 3.36
C VAL A 68 -9.64 -7.15 3.13
N GLY A 69 -8.62 -7.73 3.76
CA GLY A 69 -8.32 -9.16 3.68
C GLY A 69 -9.49 -10.06 4.08
N ILE A 70 -10.24 -9.70 5.13
CA ILE A 70 -11.45 -10.44 5.54
C ILE A 70 -12.65 -10.15 4.63
N GLN A 71 -12.80 -8.93 4.12
CA GLN A 71 -13.84 -8.58 3.15
C GLN A 71 -13.71 -9.40 1.86
N TYR A 72 -12.48 -9.63 1.36
CA TYR A 72 -12.22 -10.54 0.25
C TYR A 72 -12.73 -11.96 0.52
N VAL A 73 -12.39 -12.52 1.68
CA VAL A 73 -12.76 -13.89 2.07
C VAL A 73 -14.28 -14.05 2.15
N GLU A 74 -14.98 -13.09 2.75
CA GLU A 74 -16.44 -13.12 2.87
C GLU A 74 -17.14 -12.88 1.53
N ALA A 75 -16.68 -11.94 0.69
CA ALA A 75 -17.22 -11.73 -0.66
C ALA A 75 -17.09 -13.00 -1.52
N ILE A 76 -15.93 -13.69 -1.46
CA ILE A 76 -15.73 -14.99 -2.11
C ILE A 76 -16.64 -16.07 -1.52
N TYR A 77 -16.80 -16.12 -0.20
CA TYR A 77 -17.68 -17.09 0.46
C TYR A 77 -19.14 -16.93 -0.01
N ARG A 78 -19.65 -15.71 -0.07
CA ARG A 78 -21.00 -15.41 -0.56
C ARG A 78 -21.18 -15.79 -2.02
N LEU A 79 -20.25 -15.41 -2.90
CA LEU A 79 -20.31 -15.77 -4.32
C LEU A 79 -20.26 -17.29 -4.54
N LYS A 80 -19.38 -18.01 -3.84
CA LYS A 80 -19.36 -19.49 -3.85
C LYS A 80 -20.69 -20.09 -3.39
N THR A 81 -21.27 -19.53 -2.32
CA THR A 81 -22.55 -20.00 -1.76
C THR A 81 -23.73 -19.73 -2.71
N ALA A 82 -23.67 -18.63 -3.47
CA ALA A 82 -24.62 -18.31 -4.54
C ALA A 82 -24.42 -19.15 -5.82
N GLY A 83 -23.40 -20.01 -5.88
CA GLY A 83 -23.11 -20.87 -7.04
C GLY A 83 -22.37 -20.16 -8.19
N PHE A 84 -21.80 -18.98 -7.95
CA PHE A 84 -20.92 -18.33 -8.92
C PHE A 84 -19.63 -19.14 -9.10
N VAL A 85 -19.14 -19.24 -10.33
CA VAL A 85 -17.85 -19.88 -10.64
C VAL A 85 -17.05 -18.92 -11.53
N PRO A 86 -15.89 -18.42 -11.08
CA PRO A 86 -15.09 -17.47 -11.85
C PRO A 86 -14.55 -18.14 -13.11
N SER A 87 -14.33 -17.38 -14.18
CA SER A 87 -13.80 -17.93 -15.43
C SER A 87 -12.38 -18.45 -15.27
N ARG A 88 -11.58 -17.77 -14.44
CA ARG A 88 -10.14 -17.97 -14.21
C ARG A 88 -9.84 -18.23 -12.73
N ASN A 89 -8.65 -18.74 -12.42
CA ASN A 89 -8.25 -18.99 -11.03
C ASN A 89 -8.08 -17.66 -10.25
N ILE A 90 -8.53 -17.64 -8.99
CA ILE A 90 -8.33 -16.52 -8.06
C ILE A 90 -7.44 -16.99 -6.90
N HIS A 91 -6.33 -16.30 -6.66
CA HIS A 91 -5.39 -16.61 -5.58
C HIS A 91 -5.48 -15.55 -4.48
N LEU A 92 -5.63 -15.98 -3.23
CA LEU A 92 -5.61 -15.09 -2.07
C LEU A 92 -4.20 -15.15 -1.47
N LEU A 93 -3.56 -14.00 -1.36
CA LEU A 93 -2.26 -13.82 -0.75
C LEU A 93 -2.44 -13.01 0.55
N PHE A 94 -1.94 -13.56 1.64
CA PHE A 94 -1.75 -12.88 2.92
C PHE A 94 -0.24 -12.79 3.17
N VAL A 95 0.36 -11.66 2.81
CA VAL A 95 1.81 -11.46 2.85
C VAL A 95 2.28 -10.86 4.18
N PRO A 96 3.49 -11.18 4.64
CA PRO A 96 4.17 -10.42 5.68
C PRO A 96 4.94 -9.25 5.08
N ASP A 97 5.56 -8.46 5.95
CA ASP A 97 6.71 -7.59 5.67
C ASP A 97 6.37 -6.28 4.96
N GLU A 98 5.17 -6.12 4.39
CA GLU A 98 4.70 -4.91 3.67
C GLU A 98 5.06 -3.63 4.44
N GLU A 99 4.68 -3.59 5.71
CA GLU A 99 4.81 -2.45 6.64
C GLU A 99 6.26 -2.00 6.89
N ILE A 100 7.24 -2.85 6.56
CA ILE A 100 8.68 -2.52 6.60
C ILE A 100 9.35 -2.59 5.22
N GLY A 101 8.60 -2.95 4.19
CA GLY A 101 8.94 -2.80 2.77
C GLY A 101 8.64 -4.00 1.88
N GLY A 102 8.12 -5.12 2.36
CA GLY A 102 7.75 -6.28 1.53
C GLY A 102 8.93 -6.93 0.79
N VAL A 103 10.17 -6.69 1.21
CA VAL A 103 11.39 -7.23 0.57
C VAL A 103 11.51 -8.73 0.85
N ASP A 104 11.32 -9.13 2.11
CA ASP A 104 11.24 -10.53 2.52
C ASP A 104 9.79 -11.08 2.39
N GLY A 105 8.84 -10.20 2.04
CA GLY A 105 7.44 -10.47 1.70
C GLY A 105 7.20 -10.69 0.19
N MET A 106 6.53 -9.73 -0.46
CA MET A 106 6.14 -9.82 -1.88
C MET A 106 7.33 -9.91 -2.84
N GLU A 107 8.42 -9.16 -2.66
CA GLU A 107 9.58 -9.22 -3.57
C GLU A 107 10.19 -10.64 -3.57
N ALA A 108 10.39 -11.22 -2.38
CA ALA A 108 10.83 -12.60 -2.20
C ALA A 108 9.83 -13.62 -2.77
N PHE A 109 8.51 -13.39 -2.60
CA PHE A 109 7.48 -14.25 -3.18
C PHE A 109 7.55 -14.28 -4.71
N LEU A 110 7.64 -13.12 -5.36
CA LEU A 110 7.67 -13.01 -6.82
C LEU A 110 8.95 -13.61 -7.44
N ALA A 111 10.04 -13.74 -6.66
CA ALA A 111 11.25 -14.45 -7.05
C ALA A 111 11.17 -16.00 -6.85
N SER A 112 10.15 -16.50 -6.15
CA SER A 112 10.05 -17.90 -5.72
C SER A 112 9.60 -18.88 -6.82
N GLU A 113 9.78 -20.19 -6.58
CA GLU A 113 9.16 -21.22 -7.43
C GLU A 113 7.64 -21.27 -7.23
N GLN A 114 7.15 -20.91 -6.04
CA GLN A 114 5.74 -20.88 -5.67
C GLN A 114 4.97 -19.90 -6.57
N PHE A 115 5.51 -18.69 -6.82
CA PHE A 115 4.88 -17.72 -7.73
C PHE A 115 4.78 -18.23 -9.16
N LYS A 116 5.78 -18.98 -9.65
CA LYS A 116 5.73 -19.61 -10.98
C LYS A 116 4.59 -20.63 -11.12
N THR A 117 4.08 -21.18 -10.02
CA THR A 117 2.93 -22.11 -10.05
C THR A 117 1.57 -21.42 -10.25
N ILE A 118 1.48 -20.11 -10.03
CA ILE A 118 0.25 -19.32 -10.23
C ILE A 118 0.28 -18.40 -11.46
N GLN A 119 1.42 -18.37 -12.17
CA GLN A 119 1.55 -17.67 -13.45
C GLN A 119 0.88 -18.43 -14.60
N PRO A 120 0.45 -17.73 -15.67
CA PRO A 120 0.43 -16.27 -15.82
C PRO A 120 -0.60 -15.59 -14.92
N VAL A 121 -0.36 -14.33 -14.54
CA VAL A 121 -1.28 -13.49 -13.75
C VAL A 121 -1.78 -12.35 -14.62
N ALA A 122 -3.08 -12.13 -14.63
CA ALA A 122 -3.77 -11.14 -15.47
C ALA A 122 -3.97 -9.79 -14.77
N PHE A 123 -4.19 -9.83 -13.46
CA PHE A 123 -4.56 -8.68 -12.64
C PHE A 123 -4.31 -8.95 -11.15
N ALA A 124 -4.09 -7.89 -10.36
CA ALA A 124 -4.06 -7.96 -8.90
C ALA A 124 -4.90 -6.85 -8.23
N PHE A 125 -5.59 -7.21 -7.16
CA PHE A 125 -6.05 -6.26 -6.14
C PHE A 125 -5.05 -6.17 -5.00
N ASP A 126 -5.02 -5.01 -4.37
CA ASP A 126 -4.13 -4.65 -3.26
C ASP A 126 -4.81 -3.58 -2.39
N GLU A 127 -4.15 -3.13 -1.31
CA GLU A 127 -4.69 -2.10 -0.42
C GLU A 127 -4.96 -0.75 -1.07
N GLY A 128 -5.92 -0.02 -0.51
CA GLY A 128 -6.04 1.42 -0.68
C GLY A 128 -6.19 2.12 0.66
N LEU A 129 -6.41 3.43 0.62
CA LEU A 129 -6.66 4.25 1.80
C LEU A 129 -8.16 4.48 2.03
N ALA A 130 -8.54 4.81 3.27
CA ALA A 130 -9.81 5.43 3.54
C ALA A 130 -9.94 6.79 2.81
N ASN A 131 -11.16 7.17 2.47
CA ASN A 131 -11.48 8.50 1.92
C ASN A 131 -12.53 9.17 2.83
N PRO A 132 -12.25 10.35 3.42
CA PRO A 132 -13.22 11.08 4.23
C PRO A 132 -14.45 11.59 3.45
N ASN A 133 -14.38 11.61 2.12
CA ASN A 133 -15.43 12.09 1.23
C ASN A 133 -16.33 10.94 0.73
N ASP A 134 -17.32 11.28 -0.09
CA ASP A 134 -18.27 10.31 -0.66
C ASP A 134 -17.65 9.32 -1.66
N ALA A 135 -16.51 9.64 -2.26
CA ALA A 135 -15.90 8.85 -3.33
C ALA A 135 -15.04 7.69 -2.84
N PHE A 136 -14.94 6.66 -3.67
CA PHE A 136 -13.91 5.63 -3.58
C PHE A 136 -12.63 6.12 -4.24
N THR A 137 -11.49 6.03 -3.55
CA THR A 137 -10.17 6.30 -4.13
C THR A 137 -9.55 5.01 -4.63
N VAL A 138 -9.06 5.01 -5.87
CA VAL A 138 -8.37 3.88 -6.49
C VAL A 138 -6.96 4.27 -6.85
N PHE A 139 -6.01 3.45 -6.42
CA PHE A 139 -4.58 3.72 -6.56
C PHE A 139 -3.98 2.89 -7.70
N TYR A 140 -3.45 3.59 -8.70
CA TYR A 140 -2.98 2.99 -9.95
C TYR A 140 -1.45 3.07 -10.13
N GLY A 141 -0.76 3.72 -9.18
CA GLY A 141 0.69 3.86 -9.10
C GLY A 141 1.09 4.27 -7.69
N GLU A 142 2.32 3.95 -7.29
CA GLU A 142 2.92 4.42 -6.03
C GLU A 142 3.77 5.67 -6.26
N ARG A 143 4.07 6.38 -5.18
CA ARG A 143 5.24 7.24 -5.12
C ARG A 143 6.51 6.39 -4.96
N GLN A 144 7.56 6.77 -5.66
CA GLN A 144 8.85 6.08 -5.59
C GLN A 144 10.00 7.05 -5.31
N GLU A 145 11.07 6.51 -4.74
CA GLU A 145 12.34 7.19 -4.52
C GLU A 145 13.25 7.08 -5.79
N ALA A 146 12.84 7.78 -6.87
CA ALA A 146 13.61 8.32 -8.02
C ALA A 146 14.14 7.44 -9.22
N LEU A 147 13.77 7.84 -10.45
CA LEU A 147 14.57 8.20 -11.68
C LEU A 147 13.60 8.62 -12.84
N LEU A 148 13.89 9.28 -13.98
CA LEU A 148 15.11 9.81 -14.65
C LEU A 148 14.78 11.06 -15.55
N ASN A 149 15.81 11.84 -15.97
CA ASN A 149 15.89 12.81 -17.10
C ASN A 149 14.61 13.48 -17.70
N ALA A 150 14.38 14.78 -17.42
CA ALA A 150 14.54 15.90 -18.39
C ALA A 150 13.86 17.24 -18.01
N ASP A 151 14.56 18.33 -18.37
CA ASP A 151 14.14 19.72 -18.66
C ASP A 151 13.48 20.64 -17.60
N SER A 152 13.89 21.90 -17.68
CA SER A 152 13.66 22.98 -16.72
C SER A 152 12.42 23.82 -17.07
N GLY A 153 11.33 23.63 -16.33
CA GLY A 153 10.03 24.27 -16.62
C GLY A 153 9.23 24.70 -15.40
N CYS A 154 9.87 25.30 -14.39
CA CYS A 154 9.21 25.64 -13.13
C CYS A 154 8.01 26.60 -13.32
N LYS A 155 6.79 26.12 -13.04
CA LYS A 155 5.56 26.92 -12.98
C LYS A 155 5.01 26.88 -11.55
N HIS A 156 5.22 27.96 -10.81
CA HIS A 156 4.64 28.14 -9.48
C HIS A 156 3.15 28.51 -9.57
N GLY A 157 2.34 27.94 -8.66
CA GLY A 157 1.06 28.54 -8.25
C GLY A 157 -0.23 27.93 -8.80
N ASP A 158 -0.58 26.69 -8.43
CA ASP A 158 -1.99 26.26 -8.27
C ASP A 158 -2.11 25.11 -7.24
N MET A 159 -1.84 25.38 -5.96
CA MET A 159 -1.85 24.36 -4.89
C MET A 159 -3.25 23.89 -4.46
N LYS A 160 -4.34 24.44 -5.02
CA LYS A 160 -5.72 24.11 -4.60
C LYS A 160 -6.34 22.91 -5.33
N LYS A 161 -5.57 22.20 -6.17
CA LYS A 161 -6.03 21.11 -7.04
C LYS A 161 -5.07 19.91 -7.09
N ARG A 162 -4.26 19.73 -6.04
CA ARG A 162 -3.25 18.67 -5.98
C ARG A 162 -3.49 17.85 -4.74
N ASN A 163 -3.62 16.54 -4.91
CA ASN A 163 -3.86 15.61 -3.83
C ASN A 163 -2.53 15.26 -3.10
N LEU A 164 -2.64 14.43 -2.06
CA LEU A 164 -1.53 13.78 -1.37
C LEU A 164 -0.47 13.30 -2.38
N GLY A 165 -0.92 12.50 -3.36
CA GLY A 165 -0.14 11.91 -4.44
C GLY A 165 0.65 12.87 -5.34
N ASP A 166 0.31 14.16 -5.43
CA ASP A 166 0.76 15.10 -6.49
C ASP A 166 1.89 16.08 -6.12
N VAL A 167 2.32 16.11 -4.85
CA VAL A 167 3.27 17.11 -4.31
C VAL A 167 4.46 16.50 -3.57
N THR A 168 5.69 16.94 -3.86
CA THR A 168 6.86 16.49 -3.08
C THR A 168 6.71 16.82 -1.61
N THR A 169 6.80 15.82 -0.73
CA THR A 169 6.80 16.01 0.72
C THR A 169 8.14 15.60 1.33
N VAL A 170 8.51 16.31 2.39
CA VAL A 170 9.80 16.17 3.08
C VAL A 170 9.49 15.98 4.56
N ASN A 171 9.84 14.82 5.11
CA ASN A 171 9.58 14.46 6.50
C ASN A 171 10.90 14.27 7.25
N LEU A 172 11.02 14.86 8.43
CA LEU A 172 12.15 14.66 9.32
C LEU A 172 11.87 13.42 10.19
N ASN A 173 12.48 12.28 9.84
CA ASN A 173 12.23 10.99 10.48
C ASN A 173 13.14 10.73 11.68
N MET A 174 14.35 11.29 11.68
CA MET A 174 15.29 11.18 12.80
C MET A 174 16.13 12.45 12.92
N LEU A 175 16.41 12.84 14.16
CA LEU A 175 17.41 13.83 14.53
C LEU A 175 18.08 13.37 15.82
N GLU A 176 19.34 12.98 15.75
CA GLU A 176 20.14 12.55 16.90
C GLU A 176 21.29 13.52 17.13
N SER A 177 21.37 14.12 18.31
CA SER A 177 22.49 14.99 18.69
C SER A 177 22.62 15.14 20.20
N GLY A 178 23.84 15.40 20.67
CA GLY A 178 24.18 15.53 22.07
C GLY A 178 25.35 14.63 22.46
N VAL A 179 25.82 14.75 23.70
CA VAL A 179 26.83 13.85 24.26
C VAL A 179 26.19 13.06 25.38
N SER A 180 25.85 11.80 25.09
CA SER A 180 25.32 10.84 26.06
C SER A 180 26.32 10.58 27.20
N ARG A 181 25.81 10.39 28.42
CA ARG A 181 26.61 10.08 29.62
C ARG A 181 26.50 8.63 30.07
N ASP A 182 25.50 7.90 29.58
CA ASP A 182 24.99 6.65 30.15
C ASP A 182 24.35 5.72 29.11
N GLY A 183 24.62 5.93 27.82
CA GLY A 183 24.13 5.08 26.73
C GLY A 183 22.88 5.63 26.01
N GLY A 184 22.31 6.74 26.46
CA GLY A 184 21.25 7.48 25.75
C GLY A 184 20.26 8.19 26.67
N GLU A 185 20.19 7.75 27.93
CA GLU A 185 19.21 8.20 28.92
C GLU A 185 19.43 9.67 29.35
N THR A 186 20.68 10.12 29.51
CA THR A 186 21.00 11.50 29.87
C THR A 186 22.13 12.12 29.04
N HIS A 187 22.01 13.42 28.82
CA HIS A 187 22.87 14.19 27.93
C HIS A 187 23.65 15.28 28.67
N ALA A 188 24.89 15.49 28.26
CA ALA A 188 25.80 16.47 28.86
C ALA A 188 25.47 17.91 28.40
N LEU A 189 24.57 18.59 29.13
CA LEU A 189 24.13 19.97 28.85
C LEU A 189 25.25 21.03 28.76
N ASN A 190 26.46 20.70 29.23
CA ASN A 190 27.64 21.59 29.21
C ASN A 190 28.70 21.19 28.18
N VAL A 191 28.40 20.27 27.25
CA VAL A 191 29.31 19.80 26.21
C VAL A 191 28.64 20.00 24.85
N ILE A 192 29.31 20.70 23.95
CA ILE A 192 28.85 20.88 22.57
C ILE A 192 29.11 19.55 21.82
N PRO A 193 28.10 18.93 21.18
CA PRO A 193 28.30 17.71 20.42
C PRO A 193 29.13 17.98 19.16
N THR A 194 29.97 17.01 18.78
CA THR A 194 30.81 17.07 17.58
C THR A 194 30.14 16.48 16.33
N LYS A 195 28.95 15.90 16.48
CA LYS A 195 28.14 15.29 15.42
C LYS A 195 26.66 15.55 15.71
N ALA A 196 25.89 15.71 14.66
CA ALA A 196 24.44 15.56 14.67
C ALA A 196 24.09 14.72 13.44
N ASP A 197 23.27 13.70 13.63
CA ASP A 197 22.77 12.86 12.55
C ASP A 197 21.31 13.19 12.30
N THR A 198 20.88 13.09 11.04
CA THR A 198 19.49 13.28 10.67
C THR A 198 19.12 12.36 9.51
N ALA A 199 17.91 11.79 9.58
CA ALA A 199 17.29 11.12 8.45
C ALA A 199 16.07 11.92 8.01
N VAL A 200 16.03 12.26 6.72
CA VAL A 200 14.92 12.95 6.07
C VAL A 200 14.35 12.01 5.02
N ARG A 201 13.07 11.64 5.12
CA ARG A 201 12.36 10.88 4.08
C ARG A 201 11.74 11.84 3.07
N LEU A 202 11.83 11.48 1.80
CA LEU A 202 11.31 12.26 0.66
C LEU A 202 10.28 11.40 -0.08
N TYR A 203 9.03 11.85 -0.14
CA TYR A 203 8.05 11.26 -1.05
C TYR A 203 7.91 12.17 -2.26
N LEU A 204 8.22 11.62 -3.44
CA LEU A 204 8.16 12.32 -4.71
C LEU A 204 6.93 11.85 -5.50
N PRO A 205 6.12 12.74 -6.10
CA PRO A 205 5.08 12.33 -7.05
C PRO A 205 5.74 11.66 -8.26
N SER A 206 5.04 10.73 -8.91
CA SER A 206 5.55 9.86 -10.00
C SER A 206 6.05 10.56 -11.27
N VAL A 207 6.05 11.89 -11.30
CA VAL A 207 6.48 12.76 -12.40
C VAL A 207 7.51 13.82 -11.97
N PHE A 208 8.03 13.77 -10.73
CA PHE A 208 8.98 14.75 -10.21
C PHE A 208 10.20 14.08 -9.58
N LEU A 209 11.38 14.66 -9.83
CA LEU A 209 12.65 14.19 -9.29
C LEU A 209 13.29 15.30 -8.47
N LEU A 210 13.84 14.96 -7.31
CA LEU A 210 14.75 15.84 -6.59
C LEU A 210 16.16 15.69 -7.20
N PRO A 211 16.77 16.75 -7.78
CA PRO A 211 18.09 16.62 -8.38
C PRO A 211 19.15 16.36 -7.31
N GLN A 212 19.90 15.26 -7.42
CA GLN A 212 20.99 14.94 -6.48
C GLN A 212 21.99 16.10 -6.34
N ALA A 213 22.36 16.72 -7.46
CA ALA A 213 23.24 17.89 -7.50
C ALA A 213 22.74 19.09 -6.67
N MET A 214 21.43 19.22 -6.46
CA MET A 214 20.85 20.27 -5.63
C MET A 214 21.04 19.98 -4.13
N LEU A 215 20.92 18.72 -3.72
CA LEU A 215 21.29 18.29 -2.37
C LEU A 215 22.80 18.41 -2.14
N ASP A 216 23.62 18.04 -3.12
CA ASP A 216 25.07 18.21 -3.07
C ASP A 216 25.47 19.68 -2.90
N GLU A 217 24.87 20.59 -3.67
CA GLU A 217 25.10 22.04 -3.55
C GLU A 217 24.70 22.55 -2.16
N TRP A 218 23.47 22.28 -1.71
CA TRP A 218 22.96 22.78 -0.43
C TRP A 218 23.72 22.22 0.79
N CYS A 219 24.02 20.92 0.78
CA CYS A 219 24.74 20.30 1.88
C CYS A 219 26.20 20.77 1.91
N SER A 220 26.88 20.80 0.76
CA SER A 220 28.28 21.24 0.71
C SER A 220 28.47 22.72 1.04
N SER A 221 27.50 23.59 0.72
CA SER A 221 27.56 25.02 1.09
C SER A 221 27.50 25.25 2.60
N GLU A 222 26.81 24.39 3.34
CA GLU A 222 26.69 24.44 4.80
C GLU A 222 27.71 23.52 5.53
N GLY A 223 28.63 22.89 4.78
CA GLY A 223 29.63 21.97 5.34
C GLY A 223 29.07 20.62 5.81
N LEU A 224 27.86 20.26 5.37
CA LEU A 224 27.19 19.01 5.68
C LEU A 224 27.58 17.91 4.69
N SER A 225 27.80 16.70 5.20
CA SER A 225 27.85 15.48 4.40
C SER A 225 26.48 14.80 4.43
N TRP A 226 26.03 14.30 3.28
CA TRP A 226 24.81 13.49 3.17
C TRP A 226 25.10 12.23 2.35
N GLU A 227 24.28 11.20 2.51
CA GLU A 227 24.28 10.01 1.66
C GLU A 227 22.84 9.56 1.41
N PHE A 228 22.60 8.89 0.28
CA PHE A 228 21.30 8.32 -0.03
C PHE A 228 21.17 6.93 0.61
N VAL A 229 20.42 6.83 1.70
CA VAL A 229 20.15 5.57 2.39
C VAL A 229 18.91 4.90 1.78
N SER A 230 19.14 4.09 0.74
CA SER A 230 18.12 3.18 0.20
C SER A 230 17.97 1.97 1.11
N TRP A 231 16.74 1.67 1.52
CA TRP A 231 16.39 0.39 2.16
C TRP A 231 16.27 -0.74 1.12
N TRP A 232 16.20 -0.38 -0.16
CA TRP A 232 16.03 -1.27 -1.31
C TRP A 232 17.37 -1.63 -1.93
N LYS A 233 17.63 -2.93 -2.16
CA LYS A 233 18.85 -3.41 -2.87
C LYS A 233 18.91 -2.96 -4.33
N ASN A 234 17.75 -2.82 -4.96
CA ASN A 234 17.56 -2.08 -6.20
C ASN A 234 16.65 -0.90 -5.86
N PRO A 235 17.07 0.36 -5.98
CA PRO A 235 16.12 1.46 -5.93
C PRO A 235 15.15 1.27 -7.11
N LEU A 236 13.85 1.43 -6.86
CA LEU A 236 12.83 1.31 -7.90
C LEU A 236 12.99 2.50 -8.86
N HIS A 237 13.75 2.25 -9.92
CA HIS A 237 14.24 3.25 -10.88
C HIS A 237 13.29 3.49 -12.06
N GLU A 238 12.15 2.81 -12.09
CA GLU A 238 11.15 2.89 -13.14
C GLU A 238 9.75 2.94 -12.51
N HIS A 239 8.99 3.96 -12.87
CA HIS A 239 7.61 4.14 -12.40
C HIS A 239 6.67 3.22 -13.18
N TYR A 240 6.26 2.10 -12.57
CA TYR A 240 5.26 1.21 -13.15
C TYR A 240 3.87 1.58 -12.66
N THR A 241 3.00 1.99 -13.58
CA THR A 241 1.60 2.33 -13.30
C THR A 241 0.67 1.41 -14.08
N THR A 242 -0.51 1.18 -13.52
CA THR A 242 -1.62 0.55 -14.23
C THR A 242 -2.41 1.62 -14.95
N SER A 243 -2.62 1.49 -16.27
CA SER A 243 -3.43 2.46 -17.02
C SER A 243 -4.85 2.51 -16.44
N VAL A 244 -5.35 3.73 -16.23
CA VAL A 244 -6.75 4.03 -15.88
C VAL A 244 -7.48 4.69 -17.05
N ASP A 245 -7.06 4.34 -18.26
CA ASP A 245 -7.73 4.69 -19.51
C ASP A 245 -8.75 3.61 -19.88
N ASP A 246 -9.72 3.94 -20.73
CA ASP A 246 -10.73 2.97 -21.17
C ASP A 246 -10.10 1.76 -21.88
N ASP A 247 -8.92 1.88 -22.49
CA ASP A 247 -8.28 0.73 -23.15
C ASP A 247 -7.79 -0.35 -22.16
N ASN A 248 -7.68 -0.05 -20.86
CA ASN A 248 -7.49 -1.08 -19.84
C ASN A 248 -8.83 -1.74 -19.46
N VAL A 249 -9.02 -2.98 -19.92
CA VAL A 249 -10.16 -3.83 -19.61
C VAL A 249 -10.41 -4.05 -18.12
N TRP A 250 -9.37 -4.16 -17.28
CA TRP A 250 -9.55 -4.35 -15.84
C TRP A 250 -10.10 -3.10 -15.18
N TRP A 251 -9.66 -1.93 -15.63
CA TRP A 251 -10.21 -0.65 -15.20
C TRP A 251 -11.65 -0.44 -15.69
N LYS A 252 -11.98 -0.84 -16.93
CA LYS A 252 -13.37 -0.87 -17.42
C LYS A 252 -14.29 -1.70 -16.52
N LEU A 253 -13.90 -2.94 -16.20
CA LEU A 253 -14.71 -3.84 -15.37
C LEU A 253 -14.82 -3.34 -13.92
N PHE A 254 -13.74 -2.78 -13.36
CA PHE A 254 -13.77 -2.12 -12.06
C PHE A 254 -14.76 -0.94 -12.04
N LYS A 255 -14.68 -0.04 -13.02
CA LYS A 255 -15.61 1.10 -13.15
C LYS A 255 -17.06 0.65 -13.30
N GLN A 256 -17.34 -0.37 -14.11
CA GLN A 256 -18.69 -0.91 -14.27
C GLN A 256 -19.28 -1.43 -12.95
N GLY A 257 -18.47 -2.10 -12.12
CA GLY A 257 -18.88 -2.50 -10.77
C GLY A 257 -19.14 -1.31 -9.85
N CYS A 258 -18.30 -0.26 -9.88
CA CYS A 258 -18.54 0.96 -9.11
C CYS A 258 -19.77 1.76 -9.59
N GLU A 259 -20.04 1.79 -10.89
CA GLU A 259 -21.24 2.37 -11.50
C GLU A 259 -22.52 1.65 -11.02
N GLU A 260 -22.49 0.31 -10.90
CA GLU A 260 -23.59 -0.49 -10.32
C GLU A 260 -23.78 -0.19 -8.81
N ILE A 261 -22.68 -0.04 -8.06
CA ILE A 261 -22.71 0.33 -6.64
C ILE A 261 -23.24 1.76 -6.44
N GLY A 262 -23.08 2.64 -7.45
CA GLY A 262 -23.57 4.02 -7.43
C GLY A 262 -22.72 4.97 -6.59
N VAL A 263 -21.45 4.63 -6.33
CA VAL A 263 -20.49 5.46 -5.60
C VAL A 263 -19.48 6.06 -6.58
N PRO A 264 -19.21 7.38 -6.54
CA PRO A 264 -18.23 7.99 -7.44
C PRO A 264 -16.82 7.46 -7.18
N VAL A 265 -16.00 7.40 -8.23
CA VAL A 265 -14.61 6.90 -8.17
C VAL A 265 -13.65 8.00 -8.56
N GLU A 266 -12.60 8.16 -7.78
CA GLU A 266 -11.46 9.03 -8.04
C GLU A 266 -10.18 8.18 -8.11
N THR A 267 -9.25 8.55 -9.00
CA THR A 267 -7.96 7.86 -9.16
C THR A 267 -6.83 8.70 -8.61
N GLU A 268 -5.92 8.11 -7.84
CA GLU A 268 -4.74 8.81 -7.28
C GLU A 268 -3.47 7.95 -7.40
N VAL A 269 -2.31 8.60 -7.31
CA VAL A 269 -1.03 7.93 -7.02
C VAL A 269 -0.92 7.77 -5.51
N PHE A 270 -0.70 6.55 -5.01
CA PHE A 270 -0.65 6.25 -3.59
C PHE A 270 0.42 7.12 -2.90
N PRO A 271 0.11 7.81 -1.78
CA PRO A 271 1.01 8.81 -1.18
C PRO A 271 2.24 8.21 -0.49
N ALA A 272 2.28 6.89 -0.33
CA ALA A 272 3.45 6.11 0.07
C ALA A 272 3.73 5.02 -0.99
N ALA A 273 3.96 3.76 -0.57
CA ALA A 273 4.15 2.61 -1.43
C ALA A 273 3.32 1.42 -0.90
N THR A 274 2.86 0.55 -1.80
CA THR A 274 2.19 -0.73 -1.49
C THR A 274 2.83 -1.84 -2.34
N ASP A 275 2.58 -3.11 -2.02
CA ASP A 275 3.16 -4.27 -2.74
C ASP A 275 2.82 -4.33 -4.25
N SER A 276 1.75 -3.66 -4.69
CA SER A 276 1.41 -3.44 -6.10
C SER A 276 2.59 -2.96 -6.95
N ARG A 277 3.54 -2.20 -6.39
CA ARG A 277 4.73 -1.75 -7.13
C ARG A 277 5.56 -2.91 -7.69
N PHE A 278 5.69 -4.01 -6.94
CA PHE A 278 6.46 -5.18 -7.38
C PHE A 278 5.69 -5.97 -8.46
N LEU A 279 4.37 -6.06 -8.36
CA LEU A 279 3.52 -6.69 -9.36
C LEU A 279 3.54 -5.89 -10.68
N ARG A 280 3.39 -4.56 -10.60
CA ARG A 280 3.46 -3.66 -11.77
C ARG A 280 4.83 -3.66 -12.43
N GLN A 281 5.92 -3.83 -11.66
CA GLN A 281 7.27 -4.03 -12.20
C GLN A 281 7.40 -5.28 -13.09
N LEU A 282 6.63 -6.33 -12.81
CA LEU A 282 6.54 -7.53 -13.67
C LEU A 282 5.55 -7.36 -14.84
N GLY A 283 5.00 -6.16 -15.03
CA GLY A 283 3.99 -5.87 -16.05
C GLY A 283 2.59 -6.37 -15.70
N ILE A 284 2.34 -6.80 -14.45
CA ILE A 284 1.00 -7.23 -13.99
C ILE A 284 0.21 -5.99 -13.59
N PRO A 285 -0.94 -5.70 -14.23
CA PRO A 285 -1.82 -4.61 -13.81
C PRO A 285 -2.33 -4.85 -12.38
N ALA A 286 -2.21 -3.85 -11.52
CA ALA A 286 -2.66 -3.93 -10.14
C ALA A 286 -3.39 -2.64 -9.74
N LEU A 287 -4.50 -2.74 -9.00
CA LEU A 287 -5.19 -1.60 -8.40
C LEU A 287 -5.21 -1.74 -6.88
N GLY A 288 -4.67 -0.72 -6.21
CA GLY A 288 -4.84 -0.54 -4.78
C GLY A 288 -6.22 0.04 -4.48
N PHE A 289 -7.04 -0.64 -3.70
CA PHE A 289 -8.40 -0.21 -3.42
C PHE A 289 -8.94 -0.74 -2.08
N SER A 290 -9.42 0.17 -1.25
CA SER A 290 -10.14 -0.11 0.00
C SER A 290 -11.53 0.56 -0.05
N PRO A 291 -12.65 -0.15 0.14
CA PRO A 291 -14.01 0.39 0.06
C PRO A 291 -14.41 1.15 1.32
N MET A 292 -13.58 2.12 1.72
CA MET A 292 -13.69 2.88 2.97
C MET A 292 -13.94 4.37 2.69
N ASN A 293 -14.97 4.68 1.91
CA ASN A 293 -15.43 6.06 1.77
C ASN A 293 -16.13 6.56 3.05
N LYS A 294 -16.32 7.88 3.18
CA LYS A 294 -16.86 8.56 4.37
C LYS A 294 -16.15 8.20 5.68
N THR A 295 -14.88 7.81 5.59
CA THR A 295 -14.10 7.27 6.71
C THR A 295 -12.85 8.10 6.92
N GLU A 296 -12.58 8.50 8.17
CA GLU A 296 -11.37 9.23 8.52
C GLU A 296 -10.13 8.35 8.31
N ILE A 297 -9.06 8.94 7.79
CA ILE A 297 -7.80 8.25 7.50
C ILE A 297 -7.06 8.05 8.83
N LEU A 298 -7.05 6.81 9.35
CA LEU A 298 -6.46 6.47 10.65
C LEU A 298 -5.45 5.30 10.57
N LEU A 299 -5.09 4.84 9.37
CA LEU A 299 -3.95 3.93 9.22
C LEU A 299 -2.69 4.51 9.86
N HIS A 300 -1.89 3.64 10.46
CA HIS A 300 -0.70 3.95 11.27
C HIS A 300 -0.94 4.83 12.52
N GLU A 301 -2.03 5.60 12.59
CA GLU A 301 -2.37 6.47 13.71
C GLU A 301 -2.75 5.70 14.99
N HIS A 302 -2.86 6.45 16.08
CA HIS A 302 -3.40 5.94 17.34
C HIS A 302 -4.94 5.89 17.30
N ASN A 303 -5.53 4.92 18.01
CA ASN A 303 -6.98 4.74 18.05
C ASN A 303 -7.60 4.36 16.69
N GLU A 304 -6.82 3.71 15.82
CA GLU A 304 -7.28 3.22 14.51
C GLU A 304 -8.57 2.42 14.65
N CYS A 305 -9.55 2.77 13.82
CA CYS A 305 -10.85 2.13 13.80
C CYS A 305 -11.53 2.22 12.44
N LEU A 306 -12.44 1.30 12.18
CA LEU A 306 -13.33 1.27 11.02
C LEU A 306 -14.77 1.07 11.49
N HIS A 307 -15.73 1.85 10.99
CA HIS A 307 -17.14 1.65 11.35
C HIS A 307 -17.65 0.32 10.79
N GLN A 308 -18.40 -0.45 11.60
CA GLN A 308 -18.89 -1.78 11.22
C GLN A 308 -19.73 -1.75 9.93
N ASP A 309 -20.51 -0.68 9.71
CA ASP A 309 -21.35 -0.56 8.52
C ASP A 309 -20.48 -0.34 7.26
N THR A 310 -19.38 0.43 7.37
CA THR A 310 -18.38 0.56 6.29
C THR A 310 -17.69 -0.78 6.04
N PHE A 311 -17.33 -1.51 7.10
CA PHE A 311 -16.76 -2.85 6.97
C PHE A 311 -17.72 -3.80 6.23
N LEU A 312 -18.99 -3.83 6.61
CA LEU A 312 -20.01 -4.68 5.97
C LEU A 312 -20.31 -4.25 4.53
N GLN A 313 -20.46 -2.95 4.27
CA GLN A 313 -20.65 -2.41 2.92
C GLN A 313 -19.47 -2.77 2.01
N GLY A 314 -18.23 -2.77 2.52
CA GLY A 314 -17.06 -3.16 1.74
C GLY A 314 -17.11 -4.61 1.24
N ILE A 315 -17.79 -5.50 1.96
CA ILE A 315 -18.06 -6.87 1.52
C ILE A 315 -18.99 -6.85 0.30
N ASP A 316 -20.09 -6.10 0.37
CA ASP A 316 -21.07 -5.98 -0.73
C ASP A 316 -20.44 -5.34 -1.98
N VAL A 317 -19.50 -4.40 -1.77
CA VAL A 317 -18.69 -3.76 -2.82
C VAL A 317 -17.79 -4.77 -3.52
N TYR A 318 -16.95 -5.52 -2.79
CA TYR A 318 -16.10 -6.54 -3.41
C TYR A 318 -16.91 -7.68 -4.02
N GLU A 319 -18.03 -8.09 -3.41
CA GLU A 319 -18.94 -9.09 -3.98
C GLU A 319 -19.43 -8.64 -5.37
N THR A 320 -19.69 -7.35 -5.55
CA THR A 320 -20.11 -6.76 -6.83
C THR A 320 -18.95 -6.62 -7.80
N LEU A 321 -17.80 -6.07 -7.38
CA LEU A 321 -16.59 -5.97 -8.23
C LEU A 321 -16.14 -7.34 -8.73
N PHE A 322 -16.15 -8.35 -7.87
CA PHE A 322 -15.74 -9.72 -8.20
C PHE A 322 -16.70 -10.38 -9.20
N ARG A 323 -18.02 -10.10 -9.16
CA ARG A 323 -18.95 -10.54 -10.22
C ARG A 323 -18.53 -10.02 -11.60
N HIS A 324 -18.22 -8.72 -11.71
CA HIS A 324 -17.81 -8.11 -12.97
C HIS A 324 -16.43 -8.60 -13.43
N MET A 325 -15.44 -8.59 -12.54
CA MET A 325 -14.05 -8.84 -12.91
C MET A 325 -13.73 -10.33 -13.07
N PHE A 326 -14.36 -11.23 -12.31
CA PHE A 326 -14.02 -12.65 -12.35
C PHE A 326 -14.80 -13.45 -13.39
N ALA A 327 -15.85 -12.88 -13.99
CA ALA A 327 -16.65 -13.50 -15.06
C ALA A 327 -16.03 -13.36 -16.47
N ARG A 328 -14.80 -12.83 -16.60
CA ARG A 328 -14.14 -12.56 -17.88
C ARG A 328 -13.41 -13.79 -18.44
N GLU A 329 -13.95 -14.33 -19.53
CA GLU A 329 -13.37 -15.46 -20.29
C GLU A 329 -12.28 -15.03 -21.30
N GLU A 330 -12.45 -13.92 -22.04
CA GLU A 330 -11.55 -13.56 -23.15
C GLU A 330 -10.51 -12.47 -22.82
N GLU A 331 -9.28 -12.65 -23.31
CA GLU A 331 -8.22 -11.63 -23.34
C GLU A 331 -8.05 -11.00 -24.72
N ASN A 332 -8.93 -10.03 -25.01
CA ASN A 332 -8.74 -8.99 -26.03
C ASN A 332 -8.81 -7.61 -25.35
#